data_AF-A0A8I1NZW2-F1
#
_entry.id   AF-A0A8I1NZW2-F1
#
_cell.length_a   1.000
_cell.length_b   1.000
_cell.length_c   1.000
_cell.angle_alpha   90.00
_cell.angle_beta   90.00
_cell.angle_gamma   90.00
#
_symmetry.space_group_name_H-M   'P 1'
#
loop_
_entity.id
_entity.type
_entity.pdbx_description
1 polymer ?
#
loop_
_entity_poly.entity_id
_entity_poly.type
_entity_poly.pdbx_seq_one_letter_code
_entity_poly.pdbx_strand_id
1 'polypeptide(L)'
;MPALKNARHERFAQALAQGKTADDAYAAAGFKPDRGNASRLQHKDNIVQRVAELLEWEQTVERKATEKAIEKLAITKERVLAELAKIGFSDIRKAIKWTGTMVTEEDNPDGGDVLVIKNVVTNNVQLISSDEIDDDTAGAIAEVSQNSTGGIKLKLHDKKGALVDIGKHLGMFVEKHEHSGPDGGPIQTETRTWREVLRQETKD
;
A
#
# COMPACT_ATOMS: atom_id res chain seq x y z
N MET A 1 -31.33 -4.58 -5.42
CA MET A 1 -31.84 -3.24 -5.77
C MET A 1 -32.52 -3.32 -7.12
N PRO A 2 -33.68 -2.68 -7.30
CA PRO A 2 -34.35 -2.67 -8.60
C PRO A 2 -33.53 -1.87 -9.60
N ALA A 3 -33.21 -2.47 -10.74
CA ALA A 3 -32.57 -1.78 -11.85
C ALA A 3 -33.45 -0.63 -12.36
N LEU A 4 -32.84 0.34 -13.04
CA LEU A 4 -33.60 1.35 -13.77
C LEU A 4 -34.55 0.67 -14.78
N LYS A 5 -35.78 1.17 -14.89
CA LYS A 5 -36.82 0.63 -15.79
C LYS A 5 -36.35 0.52 -17.25
N ASN A 6 -35.46 1.42 -17.68
CA ASN A 6 -34.86 1.35 -19.01
C ASN A 6 -33.53 0.58 -18.94
N ALA A 7 -33.50 -0.61 -19.54
CA ALA A 7 -32.34 -1.47 -19.54
C ALA A 7 -31.07 -0.84 -20.17
N ARG A 8 -31.22 0.06 -21.15
CA ARG A 8 -30.07 0.77 -21.75
C ARG A 8 -29.52 1.84 -20.81
N HIS A 9 -30.40 2.52 -20.07
CA HIS A 9 -29.98 3.47 -19.03
C HIS A 9 -29.29 2.75 -17.86
N GLU A 10 -29.78 1.58 -17.46
CA GLU A 10 -29.12 0.75 -16.44
C GLU A 10 -27.71 0.35 -16.91
N ARG A 11 -27.56 -0.17 -18.14
CA ARG A 11 -26.25 -0.52 -18.70
C ARG A 11 -25.31 0.68 -18.80
N PHE A 12 -25.86 1.85 -19.14
CA PHE A 12 -25.10 3.11 -19.18
C PHE A 12 -24.59 3.50 -17.79
N ALA A 13 -25.44 3.45 -16.76
CA ALA A 13 -25.06 3.72 -15.37
C ALA A 13 -24.00 2.73 -14.85
N GLN A 14 -24.15 1.43 -15.14
CA GLN A 14 -23.16 0.41 -14.78
C GLN A 14 -21.80 0.66 -15.45
N ALA A 15 -21.80 1.03 -16.72
CA ALA A 15 -20.57 1.35 -17.45
C ALA A 15 -19.86 2.60 -16.89
N LEU A 16 -20.61 3.62 -16.46
CA LEU A 16 -20.07 4.79 -15.78
C LEU A 16 -19.48 4.46 -14.40
N ALA A 17 -20.17 3.63 -13.61
CA ALA A 17 -19.67 3.18 -12.30
C ALA A 17 -18.34 2.41 -12.44
N GLN A 18 -18.18 1.64 -13.53
CA GLN A 18 -16.94 0.97 -13.90
C GLN A 18 -15.83 1.91 -14.44
N GLY A 19 -16.04 3.23 -14.42
CA GLY A 19 -15.04 4.22 -14.81
C GLY A 19 -14.92 4.48 -16.32
N LYS A 20 -15.86 3.98 -17.15
CA LYS A 20 -15.85 4.31 -18.58
C LYS A 20 -16.23 5.76 -18.83
N THR A 21 -15.72 6.33 -19.92
CA THR A 21 -16.15 7.66 -20.37
C THR A 21 -17.63 7.64 -20.76
N ALA A 22 -18.31 8.79 -20.74
CA ALA A 22 -19.71 8.87 -21.13
C ALA A 22 -19.93 8.34 -22.56
N ASP A 23 -19.03 8.65 -23.49
CA ASP A 23 -19.10 8.17 -24.88
C ASP A 23 -19.03 6.64 -24.96
N ASP A 24 -18.06 6.03 -24.25
CA ASP A 24 -17.86 4.58 -24.22
C ASP A 24 -19.01 3.86 -23.50
N ALA A 25 -19.48 4.44 -22.40
CA ALA A 25 -20.65 3.93 -21.67
C ALA A 25 -21.90 3.96 -22.55
N TYR A 26 -22.07 5.02 -23.36
CA TYR A 26 -23.20 5.18 -24.27
C TYR A 26 -23.18 4.12 -25.38
N ALA A 27 -22.01 3.91 -25.99
CA ALA A 27 -21.81 2.85 -26.97
C ALA A 27 -22.01 1.46 -26.35
N ALA A 28 -21.46 1.20 -25.17
CA ALA A 28 -21.60 -0.08 -24.44
C ALA A 28 -23.05 -0.38 -24.03
N ALA A 29 -23.84 0.65 -23.73
CA ALA A 29 -25.27 0.55 -23.50
C ALA A 29 -26.10 0.27 -24.78
N GLY A 30 -25.42 0.21 -25.94
CA GLY A 30 -26.00 -0.09 -27.24
C GLY A 30 -26.62 1.12 -27.92
N PHE A 31 -26.30 2.35 -27.50
CA PHE A 31 -26.72 3.56 -28.22
C PHE A 31 -25.90 3.80 -29.48
N LYS A 32 -26.53 4.44 -30.47
CA LYS A 32 -25.80 4.96 -31.62
C LYS A 32 -24.83 6.03 -31.10
N PRO A 33 -23.53 5.99 -31.46
CA PRO A 33 -22.55 6.92 -30.95
C PRO A 33 -22.96 8.38 -31.17
N ASP A 34 -23.06 9.13 -30.07
CA ASP A 34 -23.39 10.55 -30.05
C ASP A 34 -22.93 11.15 -28.70
N ARG A 35 -21.88 11.97 -28.74
CA ARG A 35 -21.26 12.56 -27.55
C ARG A 35 -22.18 13.52 -26.81
N GLY A 36 -22.98 14.29 -27.54
CA GLY A 36 -23.89 15.27 -26.94
C GLY A 36 -25.01 14.59 -26.17
N ASN A 37 -25.54 13.49 -26.72
CA ASN A 37 -26.55 12.69 -26.03
C ASN A 37 -25.97 11.89 -24.87
N ALA A 38 -24.75 11.37 -25.00
CA ALA A 38 -24.04 10.71 -23.91
C ALA A 38 -23.84 11.65 -22.71
N SER A 39 -23.34 12.87 -22.95
CA SER A 39 -23.17 13.89 -21.90
C SER A 39 -24.50 14.25 -21.24
N ARG A 40 -25.56 14.51 -22.03
CA ARG A 40 -26.89 14.78 -21.46
C ARG A 40 -27.44 13.64 -20.62
N LEU A 41 -27.21 12.39 -21.03
CA LEU A 41 -27.70 11.22 -20.30
C LEU A 41 -26.95 11.05 -18.97
N GLN A 42 -25.64 11.32 -18.94
CA GLN A 42 -24.82 11.27 -17.72
C GLN A 42 -25.34 12.21 -16.62
N HIS A 43 -25.84 13.39 -16.99
CA HIS A 43 -26.31 14.39 -16.03
C HIS A 43 -27.78 14.23 -15.61
N LYS A 44 -28.49 13.19 -16.06
CA LYS A 44 -29.86 12.96 -15.58
C LYS A 44 -29.87 12.47 -14.14
N ASP A 45 -30.72 13.05 -13.30
CA ASP A 45 -30.82 12.74 -11.87
C ASP A 45 -30.92 11.23 -11.58
N ASN A 46 -31.75 10.51 -12.32
CA ASN A 46 -31.92 9.08 -12.14
C ASN A 46 -30.69 8.24 -12.52
N ILE A 47 -29.85 8.73 -13.46
CA ILE A 47 -28.58 8.10 -13.81
C ILE A 47 -27.54 8.43 -12.74
N VAL A 48 -27.45 9.70 -12.33
CA VAL A 48 -26.51 10.16 -11.29
C VAL A 48 -26.74 9.41 -9.98
N GLN A 49 -27.99 9.34 -9.52
CA GLN A 49 -28.37 8.58 -8.33
C GLN A 49 -28.00 7.10 -8.48
N ARG A 50 -28.29 6.50 -9.64
CA ARG A 50 -27.97 5.09 -9.89
C ARG A 50 -26.47 4.81 -9.88
N VAL A 51 -25.66 5.69 -10.46
CA VAL A 51 -24.20 5.57 -10.44
C VAL A 51 -23.68 5.67 -9.01
N ALA A 52 -24.19 6.62 -8.21
CA ALA A 52 -23.82 6.75 -6.81
C ALA A 52 -24.16 5.48 -6.01
N GLU A 53 -25.37 4.92 -6.17
CA GLU A 53 -25.76 3.65 -5.54
C GLU A 53 -24.83 2.48 -5.92
N LEU A 54 -24.46 2.38 -7.20
CA LEU A 54 -23.58 1.32 -7.69
C LEU A 54 -22.16 1.47 -7.11
N LEU A 55 -21.63 2.68 -7.07
CA LEU A 55 -20.32 2.97 -6.48
C LEU A 55 -20.29 2.68 -4.98
N GLU A 56 -21.31 3.11 -4.23
CA GLU A 56 -21.43 2.79 -2.80
C GLU A 56 -21.52 1.27 -2.57
N TRP A 57 -22.29 0.57 -3.41
CA TRP A 57 -22.39 -0.88 -3.31
C TRP A 57 -21.05 -1.56 -3.61
N GLU A 58 -20.35 -1.19 -4.68
CA GLU A 58 -19.02 -1.71 -4.99
C GLU A 58 -18.04 -1.48 -3.84
N GLN A 59 -18.02 -0.27 -3.26
CA GLN A 59 -17.21 0.02 -2.07
C GLN A 59 -17.57 -0.87 -0.88
N THR A 60 -18.86 -1.14 -0.64
CA THR A 60 -19.28 -2.03 0.45
C THR A 60 -18.89 -3.49 0.20
N VAL A 61 -18.94 -3.94 -1.07
CA VAL A 61 -18.53 -5.28 -1.47
C VAL A 61 -17.02 -5.43 -1.35
N GLU A 62 -16.27 -4.44 -1.83
CA GLU A 62 -14.82 -4.38 -1.71
C GLU A 62 -14.39 -4.34 -0.24
N ARG A 63 -15.02 -3.50 0.59
CA ARG A 63 -14.76 -3.49 2.04
C ARG A 63 -15.04 -4.85 2.69
N LYS A 64 -16.15 -5.50 2.36
CA LYS A 64 -16.44 -6.85 2.87
C LYS A 64 -15.46 -7.89 2.36
N ALA A 65 -14.99 -7.76 1.13
CA ALA A 65 -13.99 -8.64 0.55
C ALA A 65 -12.62 -8.47 1.21
N THR A 66 -12.21 -7.22 1.49
CA THR A 66 -10.97 -6.91 2.22
C THR A 66 -11.06 -7.37 3.67
N GLU A 67 -12.17 -7.11 4.37
CA GLU A 67 -12.43 -7.62 5.73
C GLU A 67 -12.34 -9.15 5.77
N LYS A 68 -12.99 -9.84 4.83
CA LYS A 68 -12.94 -11.31 4.74
C LYS A 68 -11.54 -11.83 4.39
N ALA A 69 -10.78 -11.12 3.56
CA ALA A 69 -9.40 -11.47 3.25
C ALA A 69 -8.49 -11.28 4.46
N ILE A 70 -8.66 -10.18 5.21
CA ILE A 70 -7.97 -9.90 6.47
C ILE A 70 -8.23 -11.01 7.48
N GLU A 71 -9.50 -11.41 7.64
CA GLU A 71 -9.92 -12.50 8.53
C GLU A 71 -9.30 -13.84 8.11
N LYS A 72 -9.42 -14.21 6.82
CA LYS A 72 -8.88 -15.47 6.30
C LYS A 72 -7.35 -15.55 6.41
N LEU A 73 -6.66 -14.41 6.26
CA LEU A 73 -5.21 -14.34 6.37
C LEU A 73 -4.73 -14.12 7.81
N ALA A 74 -5.64 -14.00 8.78
CA ALA A 74 -5.34 -13.65 10.16
C ALA A 74 -4.36 -12.46 10.26
N ILE A 75 -4.60 -11.43 9.45
CA ILE A 75 -3.81 -10.18 9.48
C ILE A 75 -4.41 -9.32 10.59
N THR A 76 -3.86 -9.39 11.79
CA THR A 76 -4.27 -8.52 12.90
C THR A 76 -3.38 -7.29 12.99
N LYS A 77 -3.85 -6.24 13.68
CA LYS A 77 -3.05 -5.04 13.94
C LYS A 77 -1.75 -5.39 14.66
N GLU A 78 -1.84 -6.30 15.63
CA GLU A 78 -0.71 -6.80 16.42
C GLU A 78 0.30 -7.50 15.52
N ARG A 79 -0.16 -8.31 14.55
CA ARG A 79 0.73 -8.99 13.60
C ARG A 79 1.42 -8.01 12.65
N VAL A 80 0.70 -7.00 12.15
CA VAL A 80 1.30 -5.96 11.30
C VAL A 80 2.34 -5.17 12.09
N LEU A 81 2.03 -4.78 13.32
CA LEU A 81 2.97 -4.10 14.21
C LEU A 81 4.18 -4.97 14.55
N ALA A 82 4.00 -6.27 14.76
CA ALA A 82 5.11 -7.20 15.00
C ALA A 82 6.06 -7.26 13.79
N GLU A 83 5.55 -7.35 12.57
CA GLU A 83 6.39 -7.33 11.36
C GLU A 83 7.09 -5.97 11.16
N LEU A 84 6.39 -4.85 11.37
CA LEU A 84 7.02 -3.53 11.33
C LEU A 84 8.08 -3.37 12.42
N ALA A 85 7.89 -3.97 13.59
CA ALA A 85 8.85 -3.90 14.70
C ALA A 85 10.17 -4.60 14.36
N LYS A 86 10.13 -5.75 13.66
CA LYS A 86 11.35 -6.43 13.17
C LYS A 86 12.22 -5.49 12.34
N ILE A 87 11.59 -4.73 11.44
CA ILE A 87 12.26 -3.75 10.58
C ILE A 87 12.70 -2.52 11.40
N GLY A 88 11.76 -1.91 12.13
CA GLY A 88 11.92 -0.66 12.85
C GLY A 88 12.94 -0.73 13.99
N PHE A 89 13.17 -1.91 14.57
CA PHE A 89 14.12 -2.13 15.65
C PHE A 89 15.31 -3.02 15.27
N SER A 90 15.47 -3.32 13.98
CA SER A 90 16.59 -4.12 13.46
C SER A 90 17.98 -3.57 13.84
N ASP A 91 18.93 -4.49 14.08
CA ASP A 91 20.35 -4.20 14.26
C ASP A 91 21.17 -5.03 13.26
N ILE A 92 21.82 -4.34 12.32
CA ILE A 92 22.59 -4.99 11.24
C ILE A 92 23.77 -5.84 11.77
N ARG A 93 24.27 -5.55 12.98
CA ARG A 93 25.36 -6.31 13.61
C ARG A 93 24.97 -7.74 13.97
N LYS A 94 23.66 -8.03 14.03
CA LYS A 94 23.15 -9.38 14.21
C LYS A 94 23.16 -10.22 12.93
N ALA A 95 23.32 -9.58 11.78
CA ALA A 95 23.35 -10.26 10.48
C ALA A 95 24.76 -10.36 9.88
N ILE A 96 25.66 -9.41 10.23
CA ILE A 96 27.02 -9.36 9.68
C ILE A 96 28.07 -9.10 10.75
N LYS A 97 29.28 -9.61 10.54
CA LYS A 97 30.50 -9.29 11.28
C LYS A 97 31.46 -8.55 10.36
N TRP A 98 32.13 -7.53 10.86
CA TRP A 98 33.22 -6.88 10.13
C TRP A 98 34.44 -6.73 11.02
N THR A 99 35.59 -7.17 10.53
CA THR A 99 36.86 -7.13 11.28
C THR A 99 38.00 -6.70 10.36
N GLY A 100 38.94 -5.94 10.93
CA GLY A 100 40.24 -5.73 10.27
C GLY A 100 41.04 -7.02 10.33
N THR A 101 41.44 -7.54 9.18
CA THR A 101 42.28 -8.73 9.04
C THR A 101 43.63 -8.30 8.48
N MET A 102 44.73 -8.74 9.09
CA MET A 102 46.04 -8.65 8.43
C MET A 102 46.10 -9.73 7.37
N VAL A 103 46.16 -9.32 6.12
CA VAL A 103 46.40 -10.21 4.99
C VAL A 103 47.82 -9.97 4.54
N THR A 104 48.52 -11.07 4.29
CA THR A 104 49.84 -11.04 3.69
C THR A 104 49.65 -11.08 2.19
N GLU A 105 49.99 -9.98 1.51
CA GLU A 105 50.05 -9.95 0.05
C GLU A 105 51.46 -10.30 -0.38
N GLU A 106 51.56 -11.33 -1.21
CA GLU A 106 52.78 -11.70 -1.92
C GLU A 106 52.75 -10.98 -3.26
N ASP A 107 53.61 -9.98 -3.40
CA ASP A 107 53.73 -9.16 -4.62
C ASP A 107 55.11 -9.40 -5.22
N ASN A 108 55.16 -9.48 -6.55
CA ASN A 108 56.41 -9.69 -7.27
C ASN A 108 56.55 -8.63 -8.38
N PRO A 109 56.74 -7.35 -7.98
CA PRO A 109 56.53 -6.20 -8.85
C PRO A 109 57.47 -6.15 -10.06
N ASP A 110 58.63 -6.81 -9.98
CA ASP A 110 59.67 -6.78 -11.00
C ASP A 110 59.76 -8.08 -11.84
N GLY A 111 58.90 -9.07 -11.57
CA GLY A 111 58.91 -10.38 -12.25
C GLY A 111 60.15 -11.25 -11.99
N GLY A 112 60.99 -10.87 -11.02
CA GLY A 112 62.15 -11.65 -10.56
C GLY A 112 61.78 -12.70 -9.51
N ASP A 113 62.77 -13.45 -9.00
CA ASP A 113 62.54 -14.53 -8.02
C ASP A 113 62.32 -14.03 -6.57
N VAL A 114 62.17 -12.72 -6.34
CA VAL A 114 62.13 -12.12 -4.99
C VAL A 114 60.69 -11.77 -4.59
N LEU A 115 60.13 -12.61 -3.73
CA LEU A 115 58.80 -12.40 -3.15
C LEU A 115 58.81 -11.22 -2.16
N VAL A 116 58.01 -10.17 -2.39
CA VAL A 116 57.81 -9.09 -1.43
C VAL A 116 56.57 -9.39 -0.60
N ILE A 117 56.77 -9.68 0.68
CA ILE A 117 55.71 -9.96 1.65
C ILE A 117 55.25 -8.64 2.27
N LYS A 118 54.08 -8.13 1.89
CA LYS A 118 53.46 -6.93 2.49
C LYS A 118 52.37 -7.36 3.46
N ASN A 119 52.44 -6.87 4.71
CA ASN A 119 51.32 -6.99 5.64
C ASN A 119 50.36 -5.84 5.40
N VAL A 120 49.20 -6.13 4.81
CA VAL A 120 48.15 -5.14 4.51
C VAL A 120 46.96 -5.41 5.43
N VAL A 121 46.47 -4.37 6.10
CA VAL A 121 45.23 -4.47 6.89
C VAL A 121 44.05 -4.28 5.93
N THR A 122 43.21 -5.30 5.78
CA THR A 122 41.99 -5.24 4.97
C THR A 122 40.76 -5.43 5.84
N ASN A 123 39.66 -4.74 5.52
CA ASN A 123 38.39 -4.97 6.21
C ASN A 123 37.70 -6.17 5.57
N ASN A 124 37.39 -7.17 6.39
CA ASN A 124 36.65 -8.36 5.97
C ASN A 124 35.23 -8.29 6.53
N VAL A 125 34.23 -8.47 5.66
CA VAL A 125 32.82 -8.58 6.06
C VAL A 125 32.38 -10.03 5.90
N GLN A 126 31.79 -10.59 6.95
CA GLN A 126 31.27 -11.95 6.99
C GLN A 126 29.79 -11.93 7.32
N LEU A 127 28.99 -12.71 6.59
CA LEU A 127 27.60 -12.95 6.97
C LEU A 127 27.57 -13.95 8.13
N ILE A 128 26.63 -13.76 9.05
CA ILE A 128 26.27 -14.80 10.02
C ILE A 128 25.38 -15.83 9.29
N SER A 129 25.53 -17.11 9.64
CA SER A 129 24.72 -18.18 9.05
C SER A 129 23.22 -17.92 9.27
N SER A 130 22.38 -18.25 8.30
CA SER A 130 20.92 -18.13 8.43
C SER A 130 20.37 -18.93 9.62
N ASP A 131 21.04 -20.02 9.99
CA ASP A 131 20.63 -20.87 11.11
C ASP A 131 21.04 -20.28 12.48
N GLU A 132 21.86 -19.22 12.47
CA GLU A 132 22.38 -18.54 13.66
C GLU A 132 21.79 -17.13 13.87
N ILE A 133 20.95 -16.64 12.96
CA ILE A 133 20.25 -15.36 13.11
C ILE A 133 18.84 -15.56 13.68
N ASP A 134 18.37 -14.62 14.50
CA ASP A 134 17.01 -14.65 15.03
C ASP A 134 15.97 -14.26 13.97
N ASP A 135 14.73 -14.74 14.12
CA ASP A 135 13.62 -14.51 13.17
C ASP A 135 13.36 -13.01 12.92
N ASP A 136 13.61 -12.16 13.91
CA ASP A 136 13.44 -10.70 13.78
C ASP A 136 14.51 -10.11 12.86
N THR A 137 15.75 -10.55 13.04
CA THR A 137 16.88 -10.18 12.19
C THR A 137 16.66 -10.67 10.77
N ALA A 138 16.24 -11.93 10.60
CA ALA A 138 15.90 -12.49 9.30
C ALA A 138 14.76 -11.71 8.61
N GLY A 139 13.69 -11.39 9.34
CA GLY A 139 12.56 -10.61 8.83
C GLY A 139 12.89 -9.17 8.45
N ALA A 140 14.00 -8.62 8.94
CA ALA A 140 14.46 -7.28 8.58
C ALA A 140 15.31 -7.24 7.28
N ILE A 141 15.80 -8.38 6.79
CA ILE A 141 16.68 -8.46 5.62
C ILE A 141 15.86 -8.30 4.33
N ALA A 142 16.23 -7.30 3.53
CA ALA A 142 15.63 -7.02 2.22
C ALA A 142 16.40 -7.66 1.06
N GLU A 143 17.71 -7.83 1.20
CA GLU A 143 18.57 -8.38 0.14
C GLU A 143 19.82 -9.01 0.74
N VAL A 144 20.18 -10.21 0.26
CA VAL A 144 21.50 -10.82 0.43
C VAL A 144 22.03 -11.15 -0.97
N SER A 145 23.24 -10.69 -1.28
CA SER A 145 23.85 -10.92 -2.59
C SER A 145 25.36 -11.14 -2.45
N GLN A 146 25.89 -12.08 -3.23
CA GLN A 146 27.32 -12.36 -3.34
C GLN A 146 27.69 -12.35 -4.82
N ASN A 147 28.74 -11.62 -5.18
CA ASN A 147 29.24 -11.58 -6.55
C ASN A 147 30.27 -12.71 -6.81
N SER A 148 30.70 -12.85 -8.06
CA SER A 148 31.69 -13.87 -8.47
C SER A 148 33.08 -13.68 -7.86
N THR A 149 33.43 -12.49 -7.37
CA THR A 149 34.71 -12.20 -6.71
C THR A 149 34.64 -12.32 -5.19
N GLY A 150 33.50 -12.79 -4.64
CA GLY A 150 33.30 -12.97 -3.20
C GLY A 150 32.87 -11.72 -2.44
N GLY A 151 32.62 -10.60 -3.13
CA GLY A 151 32.04 -9.39 -2.55
C GLY A 151 30.61 -9.62 -2.06
N ILE A 152 30.37 -9.29 -0.80
CA ILE A 152 29.09 -9.51 -0.11
C ILE A 152 28.32 -8.18 0.01
N LYS A 153 27.01 -8.25 -0.20
CA LYS A 153 26.09 -7.13 0.00
C LYS A 153 24.88 -7.60 0.79
N LEU A 154 24.58 -6.88 1.86
CA LEU A 154 23.39 -7.09 2.69
C LEU A 154 22.63 -5.77 2.80
N LYS A 155 21.31 -5.80 2.55
CA LYS A 155 20.41 -4.66 2.78
C LYS A 155 19.33 -5.05 3.78
N LEU A 156 18.98 -4.11 4.64
CA LEU A 156 17.78 -4.18 5.47
C LEU A 156 16.64 -3.37 4.84
N HIS A 157 15.40 -3.67 5.21
CA HIS A 157 14.25 -2.85 4.86
C HIS A 157 14.34 -1.42 5.44
N ASP A 158 13.49 -0.50 4.96
CA ASP A 158 13.48 0.89 5.45
C ASP A 158 13.04 0.98 6.91
N LYS A 159 14.04 1.09 7.80
CA LYS A 159 13.87 1.26 9.24
C LYS A 159 13.08 2.53 9.58
N LYS A 160 13.28 3.62 8.84
CA LYS A 160 12.61 4.89 9.13
C LYS A 160 11.12 4.78 8.80
N GLY A 161 10.78 4.27 7.61
CA GLY A 161 9.40 4.05 7.21
C GLY A 161 8.63 3.21 8.22
N ALA A 162 9.20 2.08 8.64
CA ALA A 162 8.59 1.21 9.64
C ALA A 162 8.34 1.92 10.99
N LEU A 163 9.30 2.71 11.48
CA LEU A 163 9.13 3.49 12.72
C LEU A 163 8.10 4.62 12.60
N VAL A 164 7.99 5.25 11.43
CA VAL A 164 6.97 6.26 11.16
C VAL A 164 5.58 5.63 11.16
N ASP A 165 5.41 4.49 10.49
CA ASP A 165 4.12 3.80 10.42
C ASP A 165 3.69 3.29 11.80
N ILE A 166 4.62 2.74 12.59
CA ILE A 166 4.37 2.39 14.00
C ILE A 166 3.97 3.64 14.80
N GLY A 167 4.72 4.74 14.69
CA GLY A 167 4.42 5.96 15.43
C GLY A 167 3.06 6.56 15.06
N LYS A 168 2.65 6.49 13.79
CA LYS A 168 1.32 6.92 13.34
C LYS A 168 0.23 6.05 13.96
N HIS A 169 0.42 4.73 13.96
CA HIS A 169 -0.51 3.81 14.59
C HIS A 169 -0.66 4.06 16.11
N LEU A 170 0.44 4.42 16.78
CA LEU A 170 0.47 4.74 18.21
C LEU A 170 0.02 6.18 18.53
N GLY A 171 -0.38 6.97 17.52
CA GLY A 171 -0.81 8.36 17.72
C GLY A 171 0.32 9.33 18.10
N MET A 172 1.58 8.99 17.82
CA MET A 172 2.73 9.86 18.08
C MET A 172 2.81 11.07 17.12
N PHE A 173 2.11 10.99 15.98
CA PHE A 173 1.99 12.08 15.02
C PHE A 173 0.57 12.62 15.04
N VAL A 174 0.42 13.92 15.24
CA VAL A 174 -0.89 14.58 15.20
C VAL A 174 -1.27 14.84 13.75
N GLU A 175 -2.25 14.07 13.24
CA GLU A 175 -2.87 14.34 11.95
C GLU A 175 -4.12 15.20 12.15
N LYS A 176 -4.01 16.49 11.81
CA LYS A 176 -5.18 17.39 11.77
C LYS A 176 -5.93 17.16 10.46
N HIS A 177 -7.14 16.66 10.58
CA HIS A 177 -8.08 16.60 9.47
C HIS A 177 -9.00 17.80 9.52
N GLU A 178 -9.03 18.59 8.45
CA GLU A 178 -10.02 19.64 8.24
C GLU A 178 -11.13 19.10 7.36
N HIS A 179 -12.37 19.14 7.86
CA HIS A 179 -13.53 18.74 7.08
C HIS A 179 -14.20 19.97 6.48
N SER A 180 -14.56 19.89 5.21
CA SER A 180 -15.31 20.91 4.48
C SER A 180 -16.50 20.29 3.76
N GLY A 181 -17.50 21.11 3.45
CA GLY A 181 -18.63 20.75 2.62
C GLY A 181 -18.25 20.66 1.13
N PRO A 182 -19.22 20.37 0.25
CA PRO A 182 -19.01 20.32 -1.19
C PRO A 182 -18.26 21.56 -1.69
N ASP A 183 -17.31 21.35 -2.59
CA ASP A 183 -16.45 22.39 -3.18
C ASP A 183 -15.66 23.24 -2.15
N GLY A 184 -15.37 22.69 -0.96
CA GLY A 184 -14.65 23.39 0.10
C GLY A 184 -15.51 24.37 0.89
N GLY A 185 -16.83 24.35 0.69
CA GLY A 185 -17.77 25.22 1.39
C GLY A 185 -17.97 24.87 2.87
N PRO A 186 -18.75 25.67 3.61
CA PRO A 186 -19.11 25.36 4.99
C PRO A 186 -19.85 24.02 5.10
N ILE A 187 -19.57 23.26 6.16
CA ILE A 187 -20.36 22.06 6.49
C ILE A 187 -21.77 22.51 6.85
N GLN A 188 -22.74 22.04 6.05
CA GLN A 188 -24.16 22.26 6.34
C GLN A 188 -24.55 21.37 7.52
N THR A 189 -25.14 21.96 8.54
CA THR A 189 -25.64 21.23 9.71
C THR A 189 -27.15 21.37 9.79
N GLU A 190 -27.87 20.25 9.93
CA GLU A 190 -29.30 20.25 10.23
C GLU A 190 -29.51 19.83 11.67
N THR A 191 -30.24 20.65 12.44
CA THR A 191 -30.72 20.24 13.76
C THR A 191 -32.06 19.56 13.59
N ARG A 192 -32.13 18.24 13.80
CA ARG A 192 -33.38 17.48 13.78
C ARG A 192 -33.79 17.09 15.18
N THR A 193 -35.06 17.26 15.51
CA THR A 193 -35.61 16.74 16.76
C THR A 193 -35.94 15.25 16.62
N TRP A 194 -35.83 14.49 17.71
CA TRP A 194 -36.17 13.07 17.73
C TRP A 194 -37.61 12.78 17.27
N ARG A 195 -38.55 13.73 17.46
CA ARG A 195 -39.93 13.62 16.98
C ARG A 195 -40.07 13.72 15.46
N GLU A 196 -39.19 14.46 14.79
CA GLU A 196 -39.21 14.63 13.33
C GLU A 196 -38.63 13.41 12.62
N VAL A 197 -37.56 12.82 13.16
CA VAL A 197 -36.95 11.59 12.66
C VAL A 197 -37.96 10.43 12.71
N LEU A 198 -38.61 10.23 13.87
CA LEU A 198 -39.61 9.17 14.04
C LEU A 198 -40.83 9.32 13.12
N ARG A 199 -41.23 10.56 12.77
CA ARG A 199 -42.37 10.81 11.89
C ARG A 199 -42.04 10.53 10.42
N GLN A 200 -40.76 10.63 10.04
CA GLN A 200 -40.26 10.27 8.72
C GLN A 200 -40.18 8.76 8.52
N GLU A 201 -39.66 8.02 9.51
CA GLU A 201 -39.56 6.55 9.44
C GLU A 201 -40.92 5.84 9.36
N THR A 202 -41.99 6.45 9.86
CA THR A 202 -43.35 5.87 9.79
C THR A 202 -44.10 6.13 8.47
N LYS A 203 -43.51 6.88 7.53
CA LYS A 203 -44.13 7.25 6.26
C LYS A 203 -43.65 6.42 5.05
N ASP A 204 -42.67 5.56 5.25
CA ASP A 204 -42.24 4.54 4.30
C ASP A 204 -42.79 3.15 4.70
#